data_AF-A0A6V7L2V8-F1
#
_entry.id   AF-A0A6V7L2V8-F1
#
_cell.length_a   1.000
_cell.length_b   1.000
_cell.length_c   1.000
_cell.angle_alpha   90.00
_cell.angle_beta   90.00
_cell.angle_gamma   90.00
#
_symmetry.space_group_name_H-M   'P 1'
#
loop_
_entity.id
_entity.type
_entity.pdbx_description
1 polymer ?
#
loop_
_entity_poly.entity_id
_entity_poly.type
_entity_poly.pdbx_seq_one_letter_code
_entity_poly.pdbx_strand_id
1 'polypeptide(L)'
;YKMGDYKWKSYTEVERLAGAFSRGMRELGMTKKKNVVIFAETRAEWMIAAHACFKQDLTVVTIYSTLGDEAIAHGINETEVDTVITSHELLSKFKRLLSMTPEVKNLIYMEDQLAATETTGFKEGVNLIPFSEVVKKGNTSTVESVPPKADDIAIIMYTSGSTGIPKGVLLTHKNMLSTLKAFCSSVKIRDDDIFFGFLPLAHVFELLAESVAILSGIPIGYSSPLTMIDSSSKIMRGCKGDAAVLKPTCMTAVPLILDRISKGINEKVKKSGKLSQAIFNFAYQYKLKWTKRGYETPLFDRFIFGSARQVLGGKIRLILSGGAPLTPETHTQVKICLCVTVTQGYGLTETCSSATVMDCYDRSTGRVGAPVIGCDIRLENWEEASYRVTDNPYPRGEIIIGGENVSLGYYKIPEKTKEDFYTKDGKQWFRTGDIGEIHPDGCIKII
;
A
#
# COMPACT_ATOMS: atom_id res chain seq x y z
N TYR A 1 -20.34 11.18 8.27
CA TYR A 1 -19.60 12.43 8.54
C TYR A 1 -19.97 13.49 7.52
N LYS A 2 -20.01 14.74 7.96
CA LYS A 2 -19.91 15.90 7.06
C LYS A 2 -18.42 16.24 7.01
N MET A 3 -17.76 15.92 5.90
CA MET A 3 -16.31 16.13 5.78
C MET A 3 -15.99 17.63 5.67
N GLY A 4 -14.87 18.03 6.26
CA GLY A 4 -14.30 19.37 6.10
C GLY A 4 -13.28 19.43 4.97
N ASP A 5 -12.57 20.55 4.87
CA ASP A 5 -11.46 20.69 3.93
C ASP A 5 -10.18 20.00 4.43
N TYR A 6 -9.33 19.61 3.49
CA TYR A 6 -8.01 19.06 3.78
C TYR A 6 -7.12 20.10 4.47
N LYS A 7 -6.48 19.69 5.57
CA LYS A 7 -5.46 20.48 6.26
C LYS A 7 -4.08 19.92 5.92
N TRP A 8 -3.25 20.76 5.33
CA TRP A 8 -1.93 20.38 4.85
C TRP A 8 -0.85 20.62 5.90
N LYS A 9 0.21 19.80 5.84
CA LYS A 9 1.48 20.02 6.52
C LYS A 9 2.56 20.05 5.46
N SER A 10 3.45 21.01 5.54
CA SER A 10 4.65 21.05 4.71
C SER A 10 5.59 19.90 5.06
N TYR A 11 6.46 19.50 4.14
CA TYR A 11 7.51 18.52 4.40
C TYR A 11 8.38 18.89 5.59
N THR A 12 8.70 20.18 5.76
CA THR A 12 9.47 20.68 6.91
C THR A 12 8.72 20.47 8.24
N GLU A 13 7.41 20.69 8.26
CA GLU A 13 6.61 20.43 9.46
C GLU A 13 6.54 18.94 9.78
N VAL A 14 6.38 18.08 8.76
CA VAL A 14 6.37 16.63 8.89
C VAL A 14 7.73 16.11 9.38
N GLU A 15 8.84 16.61 8.83
CA GLU A 15 10.21 16.27 9.27
C GLU A 15 10.41 16.65 10.74
N ARG A 16 10.03 17.88 11.13
CA ARG A 16 10.14 18.33 12.52
C ARG A 16 9.29 17.49 13.47
N LEU A 17 8.08 17.12 13.07
CA LEU A 17 7.20 16.25 13.85
C LEU A 17 7.81 14.84 14.00
N ALA A 18 8.34 14.26 12.92
CA ALA A 18 9.02 12.97 12.97
C ALA A 18 10.28 13.03 13.85
N GLY A 19 11.08 14.10 13.75
CA GLY A 19 12.26 14.32 14.59
C GLY A 19 11.90 14.48 16.07
N ALA A 20 10.84 15.24 16.39
CA ALA A 20 10.34 15.37 17.75
C ALA A 20 9.81 14.03 18.28
N PHE A 21 8.91 13.37 17.55
CA PHE A 21 8.38 12.07 17.96
C PHE A 21 9.51 11.05 18.17
N SER A 22 10.49 11.04 17.28
CA SER A 22 11.69 10.19 17.34
C SER A 22 12.47 10.34 18.66
N ARG A 23 12.77 11.59 19.06
CA ARG A 23 13.42 11.86 20.35
C ARG A 23 12.51 11.50 21.52
N GLY A 24 11.22 11.79 21.40
CA GLY A 24 10.22 11.41 22.40
C GLY A 24 10.18 9.90 22.67
N MET A 25 10.27 9.06 21.61
CA MET A 25 10.37 7.60 21.76
C MET A 25 11.62 7.20 22.56
N ARG A 26 12.76 7.88 22.36
CA ARG A 26 13.98 7.64 23.13
C ARG A 26 13.82 8.03 24.61
N GLU A 27 13.15 9.14 24.89
CA GLU A 27 12.81 9.56 26.27
C GLU A 27 11.86 8.57 26.97
N LEU A 28 11.05 7.84 26.19
CA LEU A 28 10.22 6.74 26.71
C LEU A 28 11.00 5.42 26.89
N GLY A 29 12.33 5.44 26.73
CA GLY A 29 13.20 4.28 26.94
C GLY A 29 13.34 3.35 25.74
N MET A 30 12.91 3.77 24.54
CA MET A 30 13.22 3.00 23.33
C MET A 30 14.71 3.06 23.01
N THR A 31 15.26 1.93 22.60
CA THR A 31 16.66 1.76 22.23
C THR A 31 16.78 1.21 20.82
N LYS A 32 17.93 1.44 20.19
CA LYS A 32 18.27 0.95 18.86
C LYS A 32 17.89 -0.52 18.67
N LYS A 33 17.35 -0.86 17.49
CA LYS A 33 16.88 -2.19 17.05
C LYS A 33 15.73 -2.79 17.85
N LYS A 34 15.11 -2.01 18.74
CA LYS A 34 13.90 -2.44 19.41
C LYS A 34 12.72 -2.39 18.45
N ASN A 35 11.86 -3.41 18.53
CA ASN A 35 10.66 -3.52 17.73
C ASN A 35 9.56 -2.59 18.28
N VAL A 36 8.84 -1.91 17.40
CA VAL A 36 7.68 -1.09 17.75
C VAL A 36 6.55 -1.43 16.78
N VAL A 37 5.40 -1.87 17.32
CA VAL A 37 4.23 -2.12 16.48
C VAL A 37 3.54 -0.79 16.14
N ILE A 38 3.23 -0.58 14.86
CA ILE A 38 2.29 0.45 14.43
C ILE A 38 0.99 -0.22 13.99
N PHE A 39 -0.03 -0.14 14.84
CA PHE A 39 -1.36 -0.71 14.67
C PHE A 39 -2.40 0.39 14.46
N ALA A 40 -2.38 0.99 13.27
CA ALA A 40 -3.28 2.09 12.92
C ALA A 40 -3.78 1.97 11.48
N GLU A 41 -4.95 2.54 11.20
CA GLU A 41 -5.37 2.86 9.83
C GLU A 41 -4.41 3.85 9.15
N THR A 42 -4.51 3.94 7.82
CA THR A 42 -3.70 4.84 7.00
C THR A 42 -4.00 6.30 7.31
N ARG A 43 -2.98 7.01 7.80
CA ARG A 43 -3.04 8.42 8.18
C ARG A 43 -1.64 9.02 8.25
N ALA A 44 -1.55 10.35 8.27
CA ALA A 44 -0.28 11.07 8.31
C ALA A 44 0.61 10.69 9.51
N GLU A 45 0.01 10.53 10.69
CA GLU A 45 0.73 10.16 11.91
C GLU A 45 1.38 8.77 11.82
N TRP A 46 0.83 7.85 11.01
CA TRP A 46 1.45 6.56 10.75
C TRP A 46 2.80 6.73 10.07
N MET A 47 2.85 7.52 8.99
CA MET A 47 4.08 7.75 8.25
C MET A 47 5.09 8.57 9.06
N ILE A 48 4.62 9.56 9.83
CA ILE A 48 5.43 10.32 10.77
C ILE A 48 6.07 9.39 11.82
N ALA A 49 5.30 8.46 12.40
CA ALA A 49 5.78 7.49 13.37
C ALA A 49 6.82 6.53 12.76
N ALA A 50 6.58 6.03 11.54
CA ALA A 50 7.53 5.16 10.85
C ALA A 50 8.87 5.87 10.58
N HIS A 51 8.84 7.09 10.03
CA HIS A 51 10.06 7.88 9.82
C HIS A 51 10.76 8.25 11.14
N ALA A 52 10.01 8.47 12.21
CA ALA A 52 10.56 8.71 13.54
C ALA A 52 11.29 7.48 14.11
N CYS A 53 10.76 6.28 13.86
CA CYS A 53 11.40 5.01 14.19
C CYS A 53 12.71 4.85 13.42
N PHE A 54 12.68 5.08 12.10
CA PHE A 54 13.89 4.98 11.27
C PHE A 54 14.99 5.95 11.70
N LYS A 55 14.67 7.17 12.15
CA LYS A 55 15.64 8.14 12.70
C LYS A 55 16.40 7.63 13.95
N GLN A 56 15.98 6.53 14.56
CA GLN A 56 16.59 5.93 15.75
C GLN A 56 16.96 4.46 15.56
N ASP A 57 16.97 3.99 14.31
CA ASP A 57 17.15 2.58 13.96
C ASP A 57 16.23 1.66 14.79
N LEU A 58 14.97 2.08 14.97
CA LEU A 58 13.92 1.23 15.53
C LEU A 58 13.27 0.45 14.40
N THR A 59 12.97 -0.83 14.65
CA THR A 59 12.32 -1.70 13.68
C THR A 59 10.81 -1.57 13.81
N VAL A 60 10.15 -1.18 12.72
CA VAL A 60 8.69 -1.05 12.68
C VAL A 60 8.08 -2.43 12.46
N VAL A 61 7.09 -2.80 13.25
CA VAL A 61 6.30 -4.01 13.05
C VAL A 61 4.91 -3.61 12.57
N THR A 62 4.45 -4.19 11.46
CA THR A 62 3.10 -3.92 10.95
C THR A 62 2.23 -5.16 11.02
N ILE A 63 1.00 -4.98 11.47
CA ILE A 63 -0.02 -6.02 11.59
C ILE A 63 -1.34 -5.44 11.10
N TYR A 64 -2.05 -6.19 10.27
CA TYR A 64 -3.36 -5.78 9.78
C TYR A 64 -4.38 -5.66 10.92
N SER A 65 -5.05 -4.51 10.99
CA SER A 65 -6.07 -4.26 12.02
C SER A 65 -7.34 -5.11 11.86
N THR A 66 -7.55 -5.63 10.66
CA THR A 66 -8.68 -6.50 10.29
C THR A 66 -8.48 -7.97 10.62
N LEU A 67 -7.29 -8.37 11.10
CA LEU A 67 -7.05 -9.73 11.57
C LEU A 67 -7.82 -10.01 12.87
N GLY A 68 -8.05 -11.30 13.13
CA GLY A 68 -8.61 -11.78 14.39
C GLY A 68 -7.69 -11.49 15.58
N ASP A 69 -8.25 -11.42 16.78
CA ASP A 69 -7.52 -11.02 17.99
C ASP A 69 -6.32 -11.96 18.28
N GLU A 70 -6.44 -13.27 18.02
CA GLU A 70 -5.36 -14.26 18.15
C GLU A 70 -4.20 -14.01 17.18
N ALA A 71 -4.50 -13.73 15.91
CA ALA A 71 -3.50 -13.45 14.89
C ALA A 71 -2.75 -12.15 15.18
N ILE A 72 -3.43 -11.15 15.75
CA ILE A 72 -2.81 -9.89 16.19
C ILE A 72 -1.91 -10.15 17.39
N ALA A 73 -2.41 -10.85 18.41
CA ALA A 73 -1.63 -11.19 19.60
C ALA A 73 -0.39 -12.02 19.23
N HIS A 74 -0.50 -12.94 18.28
CA HIS A 74 0.63 -13.72 17.77
C HIS A 74 1.75 -12.82 17.25
N GLY A 75 1.46 -11.88 16.34
CA GLY A 75 2.48 -10.98 15.79
C GLY A 75 3.10 -10.03 16.84
N ILE A 76 2.28 -9.55 17.78
CA ILE A 76 2.75 -8.72 18.91
C ILE A 76 3.70 -9.52 19.81
N ASN A 77 3.33 -10.74 20.17
CA ASN A 77 4.12 -11.57 21.09
C ASN A 77 5.40 -12.11 20.44
N GLU A 78 5.34 -12.56 19.19
CA GLU A 78 6.50 -13.08 18.48
C GLU A 78 7.61 -12.03 18.36
N THR A 79 7.22 -10.76 18.13
CA THR A 79 8.12 -9.60 18.05
C THR A 79 8.53 -9.01 19.39
N GLU A 80 8.04 -9.55 20.50
CA GLU A 80 8.45 -9.19 21.88
C GLU A 80 8.34 -7.68 22.15
N VAL A 81 7.32 -7.03 21.59
CA VAL A 81 7.15 -5.58 21.74
C VAL A 81 6.55 -5.21 23.08
N ASP A 82 7.09 -4.15 23.69
CA ASP A 82 6.51 -3.53 24.88
C ASP A 82 5.75 -2.24 24.58
N THR A 83 5.88 -1.72 23.37
CA THR A 83 5.34 -0.42 22.95
C THR A 83 4.59 -0.58 21.64
N VAL A 84 3.32 -0.19 21.65
CA VAL A 84 2.45 -0.19 20.47
C VAL A 84 1.97 1.23 20.21
N ILE A 85 2.11 1.67 18.96
CA ILE A 85 1.52 2.91 18.46
C ILE A 85 0.20 2.54 17.79
N THR A 86 -0.91 3.11 18.24
CA THR A 86 -2.25 2.81 17.72
C THR A 86 -3.03 4.09 17.44
N SER A 87 -4.18 4.00 16.77
CA SER A 87 -5.08 5.13 16.58
C SER A 87 -6.13 5.20 17.68
N HIS A 88 -6.75 6.37 17.83
CA HIS A 88 -7.97 6.57 18.62
C HIS A 88 -9.01 5.46 18.38
N GLU A 89 -9.30 5.15 17.12
CA GLU A 89 -10.34 4.19 16.71
C GLU A 89 -10.00 2.76 17.12
N LEU A 90 -8.71 2.40 17.10
CA LEU A 90 -8.25 1.03 17.39
C LEU A 90 -7.78 0.83 18.83
N LEU A 91 -7.63 1.90 19.62
CA LEU A 91 -7.18 1.82 21.01
C LEU A 91 -8.06 0.90 21.86
N SER A 92 -9.39 0.99 21.70
CA SER A 92 -10.35 0.16 22.46
C SER A 92 -10.16 -1.34 22.25
N LYS A 93 -9.60 -1.78 21.12
CA LYS A 93 -9.29 -3.20 20.84
C LYS A 93 -8.27 -3.75 21.86
N PHE A 94 -7.38 -2.90 22.38
CA PHE A 94 -6.40 -3.29 23.39
C PHE A 94 -7.00 -3.62 24.75
N LYS A 95 -8.25 -3.21 25.06
CA LYS A 95 -8.93 -3.68 26.29
C LYS A 95 -9.01 -5.22 26.33
N ARG A 96 -9.15 -5.86 25.17
CA ARG A 96 -9.11 -7.32 25.04
C ARG A 96 -7.70 -7.84 24.76
N LEU A 97 -6.97 -7.24 23.82
CA LEU A 97 -5.66 -7.77 23.40
C LEU A 97 -4.61 -7.79 24.53
N LEU A 98 -4.68 -6.89 25.51
CA LEU A 98 -3.73 -6.82 26.63
C LEU A 98 -3.77 -8.06 27.55
N SER A 99 -4.84 -8.87 27.50
CA SER A 99 -4.86 -10.16 28.20
C SER A 99 -4.01 -11.23 27.49
N MET A 100 -3.81 -11.06 26.18
CA MET A 100 -3.06 -11.98 25.31
C MET A 100 -1.65 -11.46 24.97
N THR A 101 -1.33 -10.21 25.33
CA THR A 101 -0.07 -9.53 24.98
C THR A 101 0.63 -8.99 26.23
N PRO A 102 1.17 -9.88 27.09
CA PRO A 102 1.62 -9.53 28.44
C PRO A 102 2.81 -8.56 28.49
N GLU A 103 3.64 -8.52 27.44
CA GLU A 103 4.81 -7.64 27.37
C GLU A 103 4.46 -6.19 27.02
N VAL A 104 3.26 -5.94 26.48
CA VAL A 104 2.83 -4.59 26.10
C VAL A 104 2.58 -3.73 27.35
N LYS A 105 3.44 -2.73 27.53
CA LYS A 105 3.42 -1.79 28.67
C LYS A 105 3.03 -0.38 28.25
N ASN A 106 3.28 0.00 27.00
CA ASN A 106 3.03 1.35 26.51
C ASN A 106 2.11 1.30 25.28
N LEU A 107 0.98 2.00 25.34
CA LEU A 107 0.11 2.26 24.21
C LEU A 107 0.18 3.75 23.88
N ILE A 108 0.89 4.08 22.81
CA ILE A 108 0.94 5.45 22.28
C ILE A 108 -0.22 5.59 21.31
N TYR A 109 -1.16 6.50 21.56
CA TYR A 109 -2.35 6.64 20.71
C TYR A 109 -2.36 7.96 19.94
N MET A 110 -2.61 7.86 18.64
CA MET A 110 -2.85 9.02 17.76
C MET A 110 -4.26 9.54 18.03
N GLU A 111 -4.35 10.75 18.59
CA GLU A 111 -5.62 11.34 18.98
C GLU A 111 -6.56 11.58 17.78
N ASP A 112 -7.87 11.56 18.04
CA ASP A 112 -8.85 12.10 17.10
C ASP A 112 -8.88 13.64 17.17
N GLN A 113 -9.21 14.29 16.07
CA GLN A 113 -9.22 15.75 16.00
C GLN A 113 -10.44 16.39 16.69
N LEU A 114 -11.52 15.62 16.87
CA LEU A 114 -12.82 16.11 17.34
C LEU A 114 -13.29 15.38 18.60
N ALA A 115 -13.07 14.06 18.67
CA ALA A 115 -13.52 13.21 19.75
C ALA A 115 -12.45 13.05 20.84
N ALA A 116 -12.88 13.09 22.10
CA ALA A 116 -12.02 12.70 23.21
C ALA A 116 -11.74 11.19 23.15
N THR A 117 -10.49 10.80 23.38
CA THR A 117 -10.10 9.40 23.39
C THR A 117 -10.47 8.74 24.72
N GLU A 118 -11.16 7.61 24.67
CA GLU A 118 -11.49 6.82 25.86
C GLU A 118 -10.23 6.12 26.39
N THR A 119 -9.81 6.48 27.59
CA THR A 119 -8.59 5.98 28.24
C THR A 119 -8.88 5.15 29.50
N THR A 120 -10.14 4.77 29.73
CA THR A 120 -10.57 3.98 30.90
C THR A 120 -10.83 2.52 30.54
N GLY A 121 -10.73 1.62 31.52
CA GLY A 121 -11.02 0.18 31.34
C GLY A 121 -9.90 -0.62 30.67
N PHE A 122 -8.66 -0.15 30.77
CA PHE A 122 -7.45 -0.87 30.34
C PHE A 122 -6.82 -1.60 31.53
N LYS A 123 -6.02 -2.64 31.24
CA LYS A 123 -5.29 -3.43 32.24
C LYS A 123 -4.39 -2.51 33.08
N GLU A 124 -4.34 -2.74 34.40
CA GLU A 124 -3.46 -2.01 35.31
C GLU A 124 -1.99 -2.17 34.91
N GLY A 125 -1.20 -1.10 35.07
CA GLY A 125 0.22 -1.07 34.70
C GLY A 125 0.51 -0.76 33.22
N VAL A 126 -0.52 -0.54 32.39
CA VAL A 126 -0.35 -0.10 30.99
C VAL A 126 -0.41 1.42 30.91
N ASN A 127 0.65 2.01 30.35
CA ASN A 127 0.74 3.46 30.12
C ASN A 127 0.02 3.82 28.81
N LEU A 128 -1.01 4.66 28.90
CA LEU A 128 -1.67 5.26 27.74
C LEU A 128 -1.08 6.65 27.50
N ILE A 129 -0.38 6.83 26.38
CA ILE A 129 0.38 8.05 26.10
C ILE A 129 -0.16 8.69 24.81
N PRO A 130 -0.67 9.93 24.86
CA PRO A 130 -1.08 10.63 23.63
C PRO A 130 0.12 10.84 22.71
N PHE A 131 -0.06 10.66 21.40
CA PHE A 131 0.99 10.90 20.39
C PHE A 131 1.55 12.32 20.52
N SER A 132 0.69 13.31 20.78
CA SER A 132 1.11 14.70 20.99
C SER A 132 1.99 14.89 22.23
N GLU A 133 1.86 14.05 23.27
CA GLU A 133 2.71 14.10 24.45
C GLU A 133 4.13 13.60 24.13
N VAL A 134 4.25 12.53 23.34
CA VAL A 134 5.54 12.03 22.88
C VAL A 134 6.27 13.09 22.07
N VAL A 135 5.55 13.79 21.17
CA VAL A 135 6.09 14.94 20.43
C VAL A 135 6.57 16.05 21.37
N LYS A 136 5.78 16.40 22.41
CA LYS A 136 6.17 17.42 23.39
C LYS A 136 7.44 17.05 24.14
N LYS A 137 7.57 15.80 24.63
CA LYS A 137 8.78 15.29 25.28
C LYS A 137 10.00 15.39 24.35
N GLY A 138 9.82 15.02 23.09
CA GLY A 138 10.88 15.11 22.10
C GLY A 138 11.27 16.53 21.69
N ASN A 139 10.38 17.52 21.79
CA ASN A 139 10.73 18.92 21.55
C ASN A 139 11.68 19.49 22.61
N THR A 140 11.65 18.96 23.83
CA THR A 140 12.55 19.34 24.92
C THR A 140 13.77 18.44 25.05
N SER A 141 13.80 17.33 24.31
CA SER A 141 14.89 16.34 24.34
C SER A 141 16.08 16.80 23.51
N THR A 142 17.28 16.50 24.00
CA THR A 142 18.57 16.70 23.32
C THR A 142 19.12 15.41 22.70
N VAL A 143 18.36 14.31 22.71
CA VAL A 143 18.81 13.02 22.17
C VAL A 143 19.10 13.14 20.68
N GLU A 144 20.29 12.69 20.28
CA GLU A 144 20.70 12.69 18.88
C GLU A 144 20.03 11.57 18.07
N SER A 145 19.92 11.78 16.76
CA SER A 145 19.44 10.76 15.82
C SER A 145 20.52 9.70 15.61
N VAL A 146 20.11 8.43 15.64
CA VAL A 146 20.97 7.29 15.33
C VAL A 146 20.42 6.63 14.07
N PRO A 147 20.80 7.12 12.87
CA PRO A 147 20.26 6.60 11.62
C PRO A 147 20.67 5.13 11.37
N PRO A 148 19.87 4.39 10.59
CA PRO A 148 20.07 2.98 10.33
C PRO A 148 21.14 2.77 9.25
N LYS A 149 21.71 1.56 9.18
CA LYS A 149 22.50 1.11 8.03
C LYS A 149 21.58 0.47 6.98
N ALA A 150 22.10 0.29 5.77
CA ALA A 150 21.36 -0.30 4.67
C ALA A 150 20.79 -1.70 5.00
N ASP A 151 21.57 -2.54 5.67
CA ASP A 151 21.20 -3.92 6.00
C ASP A 151 20.47 -4.06 7.35
N ASP A 152 20.26 -2.96 8.09
CA ASP A 152 19.44 -3.00 9.29
C ASP A 152 17.95 -3.22 8.90
N ILE A 153 17.21 -3.93 9.75
CA ILE A 153 15.79 -4.24 9.52
C ILE A 153 14.96 -2.97 9.72
N ALA A 154 14.37 -2.49 8.65
CA ALA A 154 13.44 -1.37 8.70
C ALA A 154 12.07 -1.83 9.22
N ILE A 155 11.54 -2.91 8.63
CA ILE A 155 10.17 -3.34 8.86
C ILE A 155 10.08 -4.87 8.99
N ILE A 156 9.34 -5.33 9.99
CA ILE A 156 8.79 -6.69 10.06
C ILE A 156 7.32 -6.61 9.67
N MET A 157 6.99 -7.03 8.46
CA MET A 157 5.64 -6.90 7.92
C MET A 157 4.89 -8.22 7.98
N TYR A 158 3.86 -8.31 8.82
CA TYR A 158 3.06 -9.53 8.92
C TYR A 158 2.10 -9.68 7.73
N THR A 159 2.17 -10.84 7.08
CA THR A 159 1.27 -11.25 6.00
C THR A 159 0.37 -12.37 6.48
N SER A 160 -0.88 -12.43 5.97
CA SER A 160 -1.76 -13.58 6.20
C SER A 160 -1.20 -14.79 5.46
N GLY A 161 -0.59 -15.75 6.18
CA GLY A 161 -0.11 -16.99 5.58
C GLY A 161 -1.26 -17.89 5.11
N SER A 162 -1.00 -18.76 4.13
CA SER A 162 -1.93 -19.83 3.70
C SER A 162 -2.31 -20.79 4.83
N THR A 163 -1.44 -20.92 5.83
CA THR A 163 -1.63 -21.72 7.05
C THR A 163 -2.47 -21.02 8.12
N GLY A 164 -2.96 -19.79 7.88
CA GLY A 164 -3.78 -19.02 8.80
C GLY A 164 -3.01 -18.25 9.89
N ILE A 165 -1.80 -18.69 10.23
CA ILE A 165 -0.90 -17.97 11.15
C ILE A 165 -0.13 -16.90 10.35
N PRO A 166 -0.20 -15.61 10.74
CA PRO A 166 0.55 -14.57 10.05
C PRO A 166 2.08 -14.77 10.16
N LYS A 167 2.82 -14.48 9.09
CA LYS A 167 4.29 -14.57 9.07
C LYS A 167 4.89 -13.17 8.94
N GLY A 168 5.87 -12.84 9.78
CA GLY A 168 6.60 -11.57 9.70
C GLY A 168 7.68 -11.61 8.62
N VAL A 169 7.56 -10.81 7.56
CA VAL A 169 8.58 -10.70 6.50
C VAL A 169 9.62 -9.64 6.89
N LEU A 170 10.91 -9.98 6.80
CA LEU A 170 12.03 -9.12 7.18
C LEU A 170 12.47 -8.20 6.03
N LEU A 171 12.08 -6.93 6.09
CA LEU A 171 12.44 -5.90 5.11
C LEU A 171 13.52 -4.98 5.66
N THR A 172 14.65 -4.92 4.95
CA THR A 172 15.76 -3.99 5.26
C THR A 172 15.51 -2.61 4.65
N HIS A 173 16.24 -1.61 5.13
CA HIS A 173 16.29 -0.29 4.48
C HIS A 173 16.74 -0.40 3.01
N LYS A 174 17.70 -1.27 2.72
CA LYS A 174 18.18 -1.56 1.37
C LYS A 174 17.06 -2.11 0.48
N ASN A 175 16.26 -3.06 0.96
CA ASN A 175 15.14 -3.61 0.19
C ASN A 175 14.17 -2.50 -0.22
N MET A 176 13.78 -1.66 0.73
CA MET A 176 12.86 -0.54 0.47
C MET A 176 13.45 0.43 -0.55
N LEU A 177 14.69 0.90 -0.36
CA LEU A 177 15.34 1.84 -1.27
C LEU A 177 15.51 1.27 -2.69
N SER A 178 15.81 -0.04 -2.82
CA SER A 178 15.86 -0.71 -4.12
C SER A 178 14.51 -0.68 -4.84
N THR A 179 13.41 -0.98 -4.13
CA THR A 179 12.06 -0.86 -4.70
C THR A 179 11.72 0.59 -5.07
N LEU A 180 12.03 1.57 -4.21
CA LEU A 180 11.73 2.98 -4.50
C LEU A 180 12.43 3.45 -5.77
N LYS A 181 13.70 3.08 -5.96
CA LYS A 181 14.44 3.34 -7.20
C LYS A 181 13.72 2.74 -8.42
N ALA A 182 13.27 1.48 -8.31
CA ALA A 182 12.57 0.78 -9.37
C ALA A 182 11.21 1.42 -9.72
N PHE A 183 10.45 1.89 -8.71
CA PHE A 183 9.18 2.56 -8.93
C PHE A 183 9.35 3.94 -9.55
N CYS A 184 10.33 4.73 -9.09
CA CYS A 184 10.65 6.03 -9.68
C CYS A 184 11.07 5.94 -11.15
N SER A 185 11.70 4.83 -11.57
CA SER A 185 12.03 4.61 -12.98
C SER A 185 10.85 4.10 -13.83
N SER A 186 9.92 3.37 -13.21
CA SER A 186 8.82 2.69 -13.93
C SER A 186 7.57 3.55 -14.04
N VAL A 187 7.37 4.49 -13.12
CA VAL A 187 6.14 5.27 -13.00
C VAL A 187 6.46 6.76 -13.07
N LYS A 188 5.89 7.42 -14.07
CA LYS A 188 6.04 8.88 -14.21
C LYS A 188 5.15 9.62 -13.21
N ILE A 189 5.75 10.08 -12.12
CA ILE A 189 5.17 11.06 -11.19
C ILE A 189 5.39 12.47 -11.75
N ARG A 190 4.43 13.37 -11.56
CA ARG A 190 4.47 14.77 -11.97
C ARG A 190 4.50 15.67 -10.74
N ASP A 191 5.17 16.80 -10.84
CA ASP A 191 5.29 17.76 -9.73
C ASP A 191 3.94 18.34 -9.28
N ASP A 192 2.91 18.31 -10.15
CA ASP A 192 1.55 18.74 -9.86
C ASP A 192 0.63 17.62 -9.37
N ASP A 193 1.18 16.44 -9.08
CA ASP A 193 0.38 15.32 -8.59
C ASP A 193 -0.07 15.50 -7.14
N ILE A 194 -1.18 14.83 -6.83
CA ILE A 194 -1.68 14.65 -5.47
C ILE A 194 -2.00 13.17 -5.32
N PHE A 195 -1.24 12.50 -4.45
CA PHE A 195 -1.41 11.08 -4.17
C PHE A 195 -2.58 10.85 -3.22
N PHE A 196 -3.43 9.88 -3.55
CA PHE A 196 -4.59 9.52 -2.73
C PHE A 196 -4.27 8.32 -1.85
N GLY A 197 -3.90 8.57 -0.60
CA GLY A 197 -3.52 7.53 0.37
C GLY A 197 -4.75 6.98 1.09
N PHE A 198 -5.12 5.73 0.85
CA PHE A 198 -6.30 5.10 1.48
C PHE A 198 -6.19 3.59 1.63
N LEU A 199 -5.25 2.92 0.92
CA LEU A 199 -4.99 1.51 1.18
C LEU A 199 -4.25 1.39 2.52
N PRO A 200 -4.33 0.24 3.21
CA PRO A 200 -3.67 0.09 4.52
C PRO A 200 -2.15 0.22 4.44
N LEU A 201 -1.56 1.11 5.25
CA LEU A 201 -0.10 1.27 5.40
C LEU A 201 0.58 0.06 6.05
N ALA A 202 -0.20 -0.84 6.66
CA ALA A 202 0.27 -2.15 7.07
C ALA A 202 0.64 -3.07 5.89
N HIS A 203 0.28 -2.70 4.66
CA HIS A 203 0.60 -3.42 3.43
C HIS A 203 1.74 -2.74 2.66
N VAL A 204 2.67 -3.54 2.13
CA VAL A 204 3.88 -3.05 1.47
C VAL A 204 3.57 -2.15 0.27
N PHE A 205 2.48 -2.42 -0.46
CA PHE A 205 2.15 -1.68 -1.67
C PHE A 205 1.83 -0.21 -1.39
N GLU A 206 1.00 0.09 -0.38
CA GLU A 206 0.68 1.48 -0.04
C GLU A 206 1.90 2.18 0.57
N LEU A 207 2.58 1.50 1.49
CA LEU A 207 3.77 2.01 2.15
C LEU A 207 4.81 2.52 1.14
N LEU A 208 5.12 1.69 0.13
CA LEU A 208 6.11 2.03 -0.90
C LEU A 208 5.57 3.10 -1.86
N ALA A 209 4.27 3.10 -2.18
CA ALA A 209 3.67 4.16 -3.00
C ALA A 209 3.68 5.53 -2.32
N GLU A 210 3.33 5.60 -1.03
CA GLU A 210 3.45 6.84 -0.24
C GLU A 210 4.92 7.26 -0.08
N SER A 211 5.84 6.30 0.06
CA SER A 211 7.28 6.60 0.10
C SER A 211 7.79 7.20 -1.22
N VAL A 212 7.29 6.73 -2.37
CA VAL A 212 7.57 7.37 -3.68
C VAL A 212 6.96 8.77 -3.76
N ALA A 213 5.75 8.97 -3.24
CA ALA A 213 5.13 10.30 -3.19
C ALA A 213 5.96 11.29 -2.35
N ILE A 214 6.46 10.86 -1.19
CA ILE A 214 7.38 11.64 -0.35
C ILE A 214 8.69 11.94 -1.09
N LEU A 215 9.30 10.93 -1.71
CA LEU A 215 10.56 11.08 -2.46
C LEU A 215 10.40 12.02 -3.67
N SER A 216 9.22 12.01 -4.30
CA SER A 216 8.91 12.85 -5.47
C SER A 216 8.43 14.25 -5.09
N GLY A 217 8.27 14.56 -3.79
CA GLY A 217 7.83 15.88 -3.32
C GLY A 217 6.36 16.20 -3.58
N ILE A 218 5.51 15.19 -3.81
CA ILE A 218 4.08 15.39 -4.07
C ILE A 218 3.22 15.18 -2.80
N PRO A 219 2.18 16.01 -2.57
CA PRO A 219 1.33 15.89 -1.40
C PRO A 219 0.53 14.58 -1.37
N ILE A 220 0.35 14.03 -0.16
CA ILE A 220 -0.49 12.86 0.13
C ILE A 220 -1.77 13.34 0.81
N GLY A 221 -2.92 13.11 0.17
CA GLY A 221 -4.23 13.30 0.77
C GLY A 221 -4.77 11.98 1.30
N TYR A 222 -4.86 11.86 2.63
CA TYR A 222 -5.38 10.66 3.28
C TYR A 222 -6.91 10.54 3.16
N SER A 223 -7.40 9.32 3.00
CA SER A 223 -8.81 8.95 2.89
C SER A 223 -9.03 7.53 3.42
N SER A 224 -10.28 7.06 3.35
CA SER A 224 -10.64 5.66 3.63
C SER A 224 -11.62 5.15 2.59
N PRO A 225 -11.73 3.82 2.38
CA PRO A 225 -12.78 3.24 1.55
C PRO A 225 -14.20 3.68 1.94
N LEU A 226 -14.40 4.07 3.20
CA LEU A 226 -15.68 4.47 3.76
C LEU A 226 -16.00 5.97 3.58
N THR A 227 -15.02 6.78 3.17
CA THR A 227 -15.16 8.23 2.96
C THR A 227 -14.74 8.70 1.57
N MET A 228 -14.15 7.81 0.77
CA MET A 228 -13.56 8.08 -0.55
C MET A 228 -14.47 8.86 -1.52
N ILE A 229 -15.71 8.41 -1.71
CA ILE A 229 -16.64 8.97 -2.70
C ILE A 229 -17.93 9.46 -2.01
N ASP A 230 -18.68 10.34 -2.67
CA ASP A 230 -19.90 10.95 -2.13
C ASP A 230 -20.96 9.93 -1.68
N SER A 231 -20.96 8.74 -2.27
CA SER A 231 -21.86 7.63 -1.93
C SER A 231 -21.29 6.63 -0.92
N SER A 232 -20.10 6.87 -0.37
CA SER A 232 -19.50 5.97 0.62
C SER A 232 -20.29 5.98 1.94
N SER A 233 -20.28 4.87 2.66
CA SER A 233 -21.17 4.61 3.80
C SER A 233 -20.96 5.54 5.00
N LYS A 234 -19.75 6.09 5.19
CA LYS A 234 -19.47 7.07 6.26
C LYS A 234 -19.61 8.52 5.79
N ILE A 235 -20.08 8.79 4.57
CA ILE A 235 -20.41 10.15 4.11
C ILE A 235 -21.89 10.44 4.36
N MET A 236 -22.18 11.59 4.97
CA MET A 236 -23.55 12.07 5.15
C MET A 236 -24.20 12.32 3.78
N ARG A 237 -25.41 11.82 3.55
CA ARG A 237 -26.12 12.00 2.27
C ARG A 237 -26.16 13.48 1.86
N GLY A 238 -25.80 13.76 0.61
CA GLY A 238 -25.74 15.12 0.05
C GLY A 238 -24.43 15.87 0.35
N CYS A 239 -23.50 15.28 1.10
CA CYS A 239 -22.16 15.81 1.30
C CYS A 239 -21.16 15.21 0.31
N LYS A 240 -20.01 15.89 0.17
CA LYS A 240 -18.89 15.43 -0.64
C LYS A 240 -18.02 14.43 0.12
N GLY A 241 -17.58 13.40 -0.57
CA GLY A 241 -16.50 12.52 -0.12
C GLY A 241 -15.12 13.09 -0.42
N ASP A 242 -14.10 12.39 0.05
CA ASP A 242 -12.71 12.84 0.04
C ASP A 242 -12.21 13.14 -1.37
N ALA A 243 -12.50 12.28 -2.35
CA ALA A 243 -12.04 12.47 -3.72
C ALA A 243 -12.62 13.74 -4.37
N ALA A 244 -13.86 14.11 -4.06
CA ALA A 244 -14.51 15.30 -4.60
C ALA A 244 -13.93 16.60 -4.01
N VAL A 245 -13.42 16.56 -2.76
CA VAL A 245 -12.76 17.67 -2.09
C VAL A 245 -11.29 17.76 -2.52
N LEU A 246 -10.55 16.66 -2.41
CA LEU A 246 -9.12 16.57 -2.69
C LEU A 246 -8.79 16.73 -4.17
N LYS A 247 -9.61 16.13 -5.05
CA LYS A 247 -9.36 16.00 -6.49
C LYS A 247 -7.97 15.39 -6.79
N PRO A 248 -7.73 14.15 -6.35
CA PRO A 248 -6.43 13.50 -6.51
C PRO A 248 -6.07 13.29 -7.98
N THR A 249 -4.78 13.15 -8.28
CA THR A 249 -4.28 12.90 -9.64
C THR A 249 -3.75 11.48 -9.81
N CYS A 250 -3.27 10.85 -8.75
CA CYS A 250 -2.78 9.47 -8.77
C CYS A 250 -3.21 8.70 -7.52
N MET A 251 -3.37 7.39 -7.66
CA MET A 251 -3.69 6.48 -6.57
C MET A 251 -3.19 5.07 -6.87
N THR A 252 -3.03 4.29 -5.82
CA THR A 252 -2.95 2.83 -5.86
C THR A 252 -4.36 2.23 -5.72
N ALA A 253 -4.60 1.05 -6.27
CA ALA A 253 -5.88 0.36 -6.11
C ALA A 253 -5.75 -1.16 -6.25
N VAL A 254 -6.38 -1.90 -5.34
CA VAL A 254 -6.58 -3.34 -5.53
C VAL A 254 -7.72 -3.59 -6.54
N PRO A 255 -7.73 -4.72 -7.27
CA PRO A 255 -8.76 -5.03 -8.25
C PRO A 255 -10.20 -4.90 -7.72
N LEU A 256 -10.44 -5.29 -6.47
CA LEU A 256 -11.74 -5.16 -5.82
C LEU A 256 -12.28 -3.71 -5.82
N ILE A 257 -11.41 -2.71 -5.66
CA ILE A 257 -11.80 -1.30 -5.71
C ILE A 257 -12.15 -0.90 -7.15
N LEU A 258 -11.36 -1.35 -8.13
CA LEU A 258 -11.60 -1.09 -9.55
C LEU A 258 -12.90 -1.75 -10.04
N ASP A 259 -13.20 -2.97 -9.58
CA ASP A 259 -14.46 -3.66 -9.84
C ASP A 259 -15.66 -2.91 -9.26
N ARG A 260 -15.53 -2.35 -8.04
CA ARG A 260 -16.59 -1.52 -7.44
C ARG A 260 -16.82 -0.25 -8.25
N ILE A 261 -15.76 0.42 -8.70
CA ILE A 261 -15.87 1.61 -9.57
C ILE A 261 -16.54 1.23 -10.90
N SER A 262 -16.11 0.14 -11.53
CA SER A 262 -16.69 -0.40 -12.76
C SER A 262 -18.19 -0.68 -12.59
N LYS A 263 -18.58 -1.39 -11.53
CA LYS A 263 -19.99 -1.66 -11.18
C LYS A 263 -20.77 -0.35 -11.00
N GLY A 264 -20.22 0.62 -10.27
CA GLY A 264 -20.85 1.92 -10.05
C GLY A 264 -21.09 2.70 -11.35
N ILE A 265 -20.14 2.67 -12.29
CA ILE A 265 -20.30 3.26 -13.62
C ILE A 265 -21.44 2.57 -14.38
N ASN A 266 -21.44 1.24 -14.41
CA ASN A 266 -22.46 0.44 -15.10
C ASN A 266 -23.87 0.71 -14.54
N GLU A 267 -24.02 0.79 -13.22
CA GLU A 267 -25.28 1.13 -12.58
C GLU A 267 -25.76 2.54 -12.91
N LYS A 268 -24.85 3.52 -12.91
CA LYS A 268 -25.17 4.91 -13.28
C LYS A 268 -25.64 5.00 -14.74
N VAL A 269 -24.98 4.28 -15.64
CA VAL A 269 -25.38 4.21 -17.06
C VAL A 269 -26.74 3.52 -17.19
N LYS A 270 -26.98 2.39 -16.53
CA LYS A 270 -28.29 1.69 -16.54
C LYS A 270 -29.44 2.56 -16.02
N LYS A 271 -29.17 3.45 -15.07
CA LYS A 271 -30.15 4.42 -14.54
C LYS A 271 -30.36 5.62 -15.46
N SER A 272 -29.43 5.92 -16.36
CA SER A 272 -29.63 6.91 -17.43
C SER A 272 -30.56 6.30 -18.50
N GLY A 273 -31.52 7.05 -19.04
CA GLY A 273 -32.53 6.51 -19.96
C GLY A 273 -31.95 5.80 -21.20
N LYS A 274 -32.80 5.08 -21.95
CA LYS A 274 -32.37 4.24 -23.10
C LYS A 274 -31.50 4.98 -24.12
N LEU A 275 -31.79 6.25 -24.40
CA LEU A 275 -31.01 7.08 -25.32
C LEU A 275 -29.60 7.37 -24.77
N SER A 276 -29.48 7.77 -23.50
CA SER A 276 -28.20 8.01 -22.84
C SER A 276 -27.34 6.74 -22.80
N GLN A 277 -27.95 5.58 -22.58
CA GLN A 277 -27.27 4.29 -22.65
C GLN A 277 -26.73 4.01 -24.06
N ALA A 278 -27.54 4.21 -25.10
CA ALA A 278 -27.12 4.01 -26.47
C ALA A 278 -25.93 4.93 -26.85
N ILE A 279 -25.99 6.21 -26.47
CA ILE A 279 -24.90 7.17 -26.69
C ILE A 279 -23.63 6.75 -25.93
N PHE A 280 -23.76 6.34 -24.66
CA PHE A 280 -22.63 5.88 -23.87
C PHE A 280 -21.98 4.63 -24.47
N ASN A 281 -22.78 3.65 -24.89
CA ASN A 281 -22.28 2.42 -25.51
C ASN A 281 -21.56 2.70 -26.83
N PHE A 282 -22.11 3.57 -27.67
CA PHE A 282 -21.44 4.01 -28.89
C PHE A 282 -20.09 4.69 -28.59
N ALA A 283 -20.10 5.65 -27.65
CA ALA A 283 -18.90 6.37 -27.23
C ALA A 283 -17.83 5.43 -26.67
N TYR A 284 -18.23 4.44 -25.86
CA TYR A 284 -17.35 3.42 -25.28
C TYR A 284 -16.68 2.59 -26.38
N GLN A 285 -17.46 2.06 -27.32
CA GLN A 285 -16.92 1.25 -28.43
C GLN A 285 -16.03 2.07 -29.36
N TYR A 286 -16.41 3.32 -29.65
CA TYR A 286 -15.61 4.25 -30.43
C TYR A 286 -14.26 4.51 -29.75
N LYS A 287 -14.28 4.89 -28.48
CA LYS A 287 -13.07 5.17 -27.70
C LYS A 287 -12.18 3.94 -27.56
N LEU A 288 -12.75 2.76 -27.31
CA LEU A 288 -12.02 1.50 -27.24
C LEU A 288 -11.26 1.21 -28.55
N LYS A 289 -11.91 1.37 -29.70
CA LYS A 289 -11.31 1.17 -31.02
C LYS A 289 -10.11 2.09 -31.25
N TRP A 290 -10.23 3.38 -30.92
CA TRP A 290 -9.16 4.36 -31.13
C TRP A 290 -8.03 4.24 -30.12
N THR A 291 -8.34 3.96 -28.86
CA THR A 291 -7.34 3.75 -27.79
C THR A 291 -6.45 2.54 -28.10
N LYS A 292 -7.04 1.43 -28.60
CA LYS A 292 -6.26 0.26 -29.05
C LYS A 292 -5.26 0.61 -30.17
N ARG A 293 -5.59 1.58 -31.01
CA ARG A 293 -4.72 2.10 -32.09
C ARG A 293 -3.75 3.17 -31.62
N GLY A 294 -3.84 3.62 -30.36
CA GLY A 294 -2.96 4.65 -29.79
C GLY A 294 -3.43 6.08 -29.90
N TYR A 295 -4.69 6.30 -30.22
CA TYR A 295 -5.26 7.63 -30.36
C TYR A 295 -6.15 7.97 -29.16
N GLU A 296 -6.16 9.25 -28.80
CA GLU A 296 -7.06 9.82 -27.78
C GLU A 296 -8.39 10.25 -28.39
N THR A 297 -9.40 10.45 -27.54
CA THR A 297 -10.74 10.88 -27.96
C THR A 297 -11.23 12.08 -27.15
N PRO A 298 -10.57 13.26 -27.25
CA PRO A 298 -10.76 14.36 -26.31
C PRO A 298 -12.20 14.89 -26.23
N LEU A 299 -12.94 14.86 -27.35
CA LEU A 299 -14.35 15.26 -27.36
C LEU A 299 -15.22 14.31 -26.54
N PHE A 300 -15.08 13.00 -26.72
CA PHE A 300 -15.82 12.01 -25.93
C PHE A 300 -15.42 12.05 -24.45
N ASP A 301 -14.13 12.27 -24.19
CA ASP A 301 -13.59 12.36 -22.83
C ASP A 301 -14.23 13.51 -22.05
N ARG A 302 -14.41 14.65 -22.72
CA ARG A 302 -15.04 15.83 -22.12
C ARG A 302 -16.55 15.69 -21.98
N PHE A 303 -17.25 15.30 -23.04
CA PHE A 303 -18.72 15.40 -23.09
C PHE A 303 -19.45 14.15 -22.59
N ILE A 304 -18.86 12.96 -22.69
CA ILE A 304 -19.50 11.70 -22.28
C ILE A 304 -18.90 11.19 -20.97
N PHE A 305 -17.58 11.03 -20.93
CA PHE A 305 -16.88 10.41 -19.80
C PHE A 305 -16.57 11.36 -18.65
N GLY A 306 -16.72 12.68 -18.85
CA GLY A 306 -16.50 13.69 -17.82
C GLY A 306 -17.28 13.43 -16.53
N SER A 307 -18.50 12.90 -16.64
CA SER A 307 -19.35 12.57 -15.47
C SER A 307 -18.90 11.34 -14.67
N ALA A 308 -18.17 10.41 -15.31
CA ALA A 308 -17.58 9.25 -14.64
C ALA A 308 -16.29 9.65 -13.92
N ARG A 309 -15.48 10.53 -14.52
CA ARG A 309 -14.27 11.10 -13.92
C ARG A 309 -14.54 11.79 -12.58
N GLN A 310 -15.70 12.43 -12.43
CA GLN A 310 -16.08 13.11 -11.18
C GLN A 310 -16.21 12.17 -9.99
N VAL A 311 -16.39 10.86 -10.20
CA VAL A 311 -16.44 9.88 -9.09
C VAL A 311 -15.16 9.93 -8.25
N LEU A 312 -14.02 10.20 -8.87
CA LEU A 312 -12.71 10.37 -8.21
C LEU A 312 -12.21 11.82 -8.31
N GLY A 313 -13.12 12.80 -8.26
CA GLY A 313 -12.77 14.22 -8.23
C GLY A 313 -12.33 14.84 -9.56
N GLY A 314 -12.38 14.09 -10.67
CA GLY A 314 -12.20 14.60 -12.02
C GLY A 314 -10.76 14.80 -12.50
N LYS A 315 -9.77 14.80 -11.59
CA LYS A 315 -8.35 15.06 -11.90
C LYS A 315 -7.47 13.83 -11.98
N ILE A 316 -7.99 12.65 -11.61
CA ILE A 316 -7.21 11.42 -11.67
C ILE A 316 -6.70 11.17 -13.09
N ARG A 317 -5.42 10.82 -13.20
CA ARG A 317 -4.71 10.53 -14.45
C ARG A 317 -4.05 9.17 -14.44
N LEU A 318 -3.72 8.65 -13.25
CA LEU A 318 -2.93 7.44 -13.08
C LEU A 318 -3.50 6.60 -11.93
N ILE A 319 -3.70 5.31 -12.21
CA ILE A 319 -4.07 4.30 -11.22
C ILE A 319 -3.05 3.16 -11.34
N LEU A 320 -2.36 2.87 -10.24
CA LEU A 320 -1.49 1.70 -10.12
C LEU A 320 -2.28 0.58 -9.48
N SER A 321 -2.45 -0.53 -10.19
CA SER A 321 -3.16 -1.69 -9.67
C SER A 321 -2.20 -2.82 -9.30
N GLY A 322 -2.43 -3.43 -8.15
CA GLY A 322 -1.62 -4.52 -7.61
C GLY A 322 -2.31 -5.23 -6.45
N GLY A 323 -1.64 -6.23 -5.88
CA GLY A 323 -2.12 -7.02 -4.75
C GLY A 323 -3.10 -8.15 -5.09
N ALA A 324 -3.66 -8.17 -6.30
CA ALA A 324 -4.39 -9.31 -6.86
C ALA A 324 -4.49 -9.18 -8.40
N PRO A 325 -4.87 -10.25 -9.13
CA PRO A 325 -5.10 -10.18 -10.58
C PRO A 325 -6.25 -9.23 -10.95
N LEU A 326 -6.02 -8.35 -11.92
CA LEU A 326 -7.06 -7.48 -12.49
C LEU A 326 -7.53 -8.05 -13.82
N THR A 327 -8.85 -8.20 -13.98
CA THR A 327 -9.43 -8.73 -15.21
C THR A 327 -9.22 -7.77 -16.40
N PRO A 328 -8.99 -8.28 -17.62
CA PRO A 328 -8.89 -7.48 -18.83
C PRO A 328 -10.08 -6.53 -19.03
N GLU A 329 -11.28 -6.98 -18.68
CA GLU A 329 -12.54 -6.26 -18.82
C GLU A 329 -12.60 -5.08 -17.86
N THR A 330 -12.33 -5.28 -16.56
CA THR A 330 -12.33 -4.20 -15.57
C THR A 330 -11.22 -3.21 -15.87
N HIS A 331 -10.01 -3.67 -16.22
CA HIS A 331 -8.91 -2.80 -16.62
C HIS A 331 -9.36 -1.88 -17.77
N THR A 332 -9.86 -2.47 -18.86
CA THR A 332 -10.30 -1.73 -20.04
C THR A 332 -11.40 -0.73 -19.69
N GLN A 333 -12.40 -1.17 -18.93
CA GLN A 333 -13.54 -0.33 -18.59
C GLN A 333 -13.12 0.88 -17.75
N VAL A 334 -12.30 0.68 -16.72
CA VAL A 334 -11.80 1.76 -15.86
C VAL A 334 -10.96 2.75 -16.67
N LYS A 335 -10.00 2.27 -17.46
CA LYS A 335 -9.15 3.07 -18.34
C LYS A 335 -9.98 3.96 -19.27
N ILE A 336 -10.97 3.38 -19.95
CA ILE A 336 -11.81 4.07 -20.93
C ILE A 336 -12.76 5.06 -20.25
N CYS A 337 -13.51 4.62 -19.24
CA CYS A 337 -14.57 5.42 -18.62
C CYS A 337 -14.02 6.55 -17.75
N LEU A 338 -12.89 6.35 -17.07
CA LEU A 338 -12.26 7.39 -16.27
C LEU A 338 -11.24 8.21 -17.07
N CYS A 339 -10.92 7.85 -18.31
CA CYS A 339 -9.91 8.53 -19.11
C CYS A 339 -8.54 8.60 -18.40
N VAL A 340 -8.15 7.50 -17.75
CA VAL A 340 -6.92 7.40 -16.95
C VAL A 340 -5.96 6.38 -17.55
N THR A 341 -4.69 6.49 -17.20
CA THR A 341 -3.75 5.39 -17.34
C THR A 341 -3.96 4.42 -16.18
N VAL A 342 -4.20 3.16 -16.50
CA VAL A 342 -4.18 2.07 -15.51
C VAL A 342 -2.91 1.28 -15.80
N THR A 343 -2.06 1.15 -14.78
CA THR A 343 -0.84 0.34 -14.83
C THR A 343 -1.02 -0.82 -13.86
N GLN A 344 -0.57 -2.01 -14.24
CA GLN A 344 -0.56 -3.17 -13.35
C GLN A 344 0.87 -3.41 -12.87
N GLY A 345 1.02 -3.79 -11.61
CA GLY A 345 2.29 -4.25 -11.05
C GLY A 345 2.11 -5.58 -10.34
N TYR A 346 3.16 -6.38 -10.35
CA TYR A 346 3.26 -7.61 -9.58
C TYR A 346 4.45 -7.51 -8.63
N GLY A 347 4.27 -8.08 -7.45
CA GLY A 347 5.22 -8.08 -6.36
C GLY A 347 4.54 -8.58 -5.09
N LEU A 348 5.33 -9.13 -4.18
CA LEU A 348 4.88 -9.66 -2.91
C LEU A 348 5.52 -8.89 -1.76
N THR A 349 5.08 -9.12 -0.53
CA THR A 349 5.77 -8.57 0.64
C THR A 349 7.22 -9.09 0.68
N GLU A 350 7.42 -10.37 0.38
CA GLU A 350 8.72 -11.05 0.28
C GLU A 350 9.66 -10.44 -0.77
N THR A 351 9.14 -9.67 -1.72
CA THR A 351 9.91 -8.95 -2.74
C THR A 351 9.82 -7.43 -2.60
N CYS A 352 9.43 -6.97 -1.41
CA CYS A 352 9.26 -5.57 -1.06
C CYS A 352 8.37 -4.81 -2.06
N SER A 353 7.21 -5.38 -2.42
CA SER A 353 6.25 -4.87 -3.40
C SER A 353 6.72 -4.84 -4.86
N SER A 354 7.90 -5.37 -5.16
CA SER A 354 8.56 -5.13 -6.45
C SER A 354 8.84 -6.43 -7.19
N ALA A 355 8.41 -6.51 -8.46
CA ALA A 355 8.85 -7.53 -9.41
C ALA A 355 8.72 -7.01 -10.84
N THR A 356 7.49 -6.69 -11.25
CA THR A 356 7.18 -6.17 -12.59
C THR A 356 6.26 -4.97 -12.51
N VAL A 357 6.39 -4.07 -13.48
CA VAL A 357 5.46 -2.96 -13.67
C VAL A 357 5.15 -2.82 -15.16
N MET A 358 3.87 -2.69 -15.47
CA MET A 358 3.38 -2.40 -16.82
C MET A 358 3.79 -0.99 -17.23
N ASP A 359 4.41 -0.88 -18.41
CA ASP A 359 4.75 0.41 -19.00
C ASP A 359 3.48 1.26 -19.22
N CYS A 360 3.57 2.57 -18.97
CA CYS A 360 2.40 3.45 -19.06
C CYS A 360 1.82 3.60 -20.47
N TYR A 361 2.59 3.24 -21.51
CA TYR A 361 2.16 3.20 -22.90
C TYR A 361 1.71 1.82 -23.36
N ASP A 362 1.83 0.78 -22.52
CA ASP A 362 1.31 -0.55 -22.84
C ASP A 362 -0.23 -0.49 -22.97
N ARG A 363 -0.73 -1.10 -24.05
CA ARG A 363 -2.15 -1.15 -24.41
C ARG A 363 -2.76 -2.52 -24.18
N SER A 364 -1.95 -3.51 -23.83
CA SER A 364 -2.37 -4.83 -23.43
C SER A 364 -3.10 -4.78 -22.08
N THR A 365 -3.82 -5.85 -21.78
CA THR A 365 -4.49 -6.06 -20.50
C THR A 365 -4.30 -7.51 -20.07
N GLY A 366 -4.52 -7.79 -18.77
CA GLY A 366 -4.30 -9.12 -18.21
C GLY A 366 -2.83 -9.52 -18.01
N ARG A 367 -1.89 -8.59 -18.22
CA ARG A 367 -0.44 -8.78 -17.99
C ARG A 367 0.06 -7.80 -16.92
N VAL A 368 1.16 -8.13 -16.25
CA VAL A 368 1.73 -7.36 -15.14
C VAL A 368 3.01 -6.60 -15.51
N GLY A 369 3.37 -6.60 -16.79
CA GLY A 369 4.49 -5.85 -17.34
C GLY A 369 5.82 -6.58 -17.31
N ALA A 370 6.89 -5.84 -17.59
CA ALA A 370 8.25 -6.36 -17.63
C ALA A 370 8.92 -6.25 -16.24
N PRO A 371 10.00 -7.00 -15.97
CA PRO A 371 10.81 -6.85 -14.76
C PRO A 371 11.26 -5.40 -14.56
N VAL A 372 11.18 -4.92 -13.32
CA VAL A 372 11.66 -3.57 -12.97
C VAL A 372 13.18 -3.53 -12.79
N ILE A 373 13.77 -2.33 -12.77
CA ILE A 373 15.21 -2.14 -12.56
C ILE A 373 15.65 -2.80 -11.25
N GLY A 374 16.72 -3.59 -11.31
CA GLY A 374 17.31 -4.27 -10.16
C GLY A 374 16.60 -5.56 -9.75
N CYS A 375 15.58 -5.97 -10.51
CA CYS A 375 14.85 -7.22 -10.31
C CYS A 375 15.08 -8.14 -11.51
N ASP A 376 15.56 -9.34 -11.23
CA ASP A 376 15.66 -10.44 -12.17
C ASP A 376 14.51 -11.41 -11.97
N ILE A 377 14.01 -11.96 -13.06
CA ILE A 377 12.95 -12.95 -13.05
C ILE A 377 13.36 -14.14 -13.90
N ARG A 378 13.10 -15.35 -13.39
CA ARG A 378 13.19 -16.60 -14.15
C ARG A 378 11.98 -17.47 -13.88
N LEU A 379 11.71 -18.40 -14.79
CA LEU A 379 10.71 -19.44 -14.59
C LEU A 379 11.39 -20.76 -14.21
N GLU A 380 10.82 -21.48 -13.27
CA GLU A 380 11.16 -22.87 -12.95
C GLU A 380 9.95 -23.78 -13.28
N ASN A 381 10.21 -25.01 -13.72
CA ASN A 381 9.11 -25.95 -13.98
C ASN A 381 8.33 -26.22 -12.68
N TRP A 382 7.01 -26.32 -12.80
CA TRP A 382 6.14 -26.83 -11.75
C TRP A 382 5.52 -28.13 -12.24
N GLU A 383 6.17 -29.24 -11.91
CA GLU A 383 5.84 -30.57 -12.45
C GLU A 383 4.46 -31.05 -12.00
N GLU A 384 4.10 -30.83 -10.73
CA GLU A 384 2.81 -31.26 -10.13
C GLU A 384 1.60 -30.63 -10.82
N ALA A 385 1.75 -29.42 -11.35
CA ALA A 385 0.71 -28.65 -12.02
C ALA A 385 0.90 -28.62 -13.55
N SER A 386 1.87 -29.36 -14.08
CA SER A 386 2.17 -29.47 -15.51
C SER A 386 2.46 -28.11 -16.19
N TYR A 387 3.16 -27.21 -15.51
CA TYR A 387 3.71 -25.98 -16.10
C TYR A 387 5.19 -26.15 -16.38
N ARG A 388 5.60 -25.99 -17.65
CA ARG A 388 6.99 -26.18 -18.08
C ARG A 388 7.49 -24.97 -18.84
N VAL A 389 8.78 -24.65 -18.65
CA VAL A 389 9.46 -23.58 -19.40
C VAL A 389 9.57 -23.88 -20.90
N THR A 390 9.22 -25.10 -21.32
CA THR A 390 9.14 -25.54 -22.72
C THR A 390 7.72 -25.51 -23.29
N ASP A 391 6.73 -25.05 -22.52
CA ASP A 391 5.34 -24.98 -22.97
C ASP A 391 5.17 -24.01 -24.16
N ASN A 392 4.16 -24.28 -24.98
CA ASN A 392 3.78 -23.47 -26.13
C ASN A 392 2.33 -22.96 -25.94
N PRO A 393 1.97 -21.74 -26.42
CA PRO A 393 2.79 -20.83 -27.21
C PRO A 393 3.82 -20.02 -26.41
N TYR A 394 3.72 -20.02 -25.08
CA TYR A 394 4.62 -19.26 -24.20
C TYR A 394 5.15 -20.17 -23.08
N PRO A 395 6.40 -19.97 -22.64
CA PRO A 395 6.97 -20.70 -21.51
C PRO A 395 6.20 -20.38 -20.22
N ARG A 396 5.93 -21.40 -19.40
CA ARG A 396 5.19 -21.27 -18.13
C ARG A 396 5.97 -21.91 -16.99
N GLY A 397 5.76 -21.44 -15.77
CA GLY A 397 6.43 -22.02 -14.61
C GLY A 397 6.23 -21.19 -13.35
N GLU A 398 6.80 -21.67 -12.24
CA GLU A 398 6.93 -20.87 -11.03
C GLU A 398 7.78 -19.63 -11.32
N ILE A 399 7.29 -18.46 -10.91
CA ILE A 399 8.05 -17.23 -10.98
C ILE A 399 9.06 -17.22 -9.84
N ILE A 400 10.34 -17.07 -10.18
CA ILE A 400 11.39 -16.87 -9.19
C ILE A 400 11.94 -15.47 -9.35
N ILE A 401 11.98 -14.72 -8.25
CA ILE A 401 12.41 -13.32 -8.22
C ILE A 401 13.75 -13.21 -7.53
N GLY A 402 14.70 -12.53 -8.16
CA GLY A 402 16.02 -12.25 -7.60
C GLY A 402 16.33 -10.77 -7.63
N GLY A 403 17.02 -10.25 -6.61
CA GLY A 403 17.38 -8.84 -6.58
C GLY A 403 17.55 -8.28 -5.18
N GLU A 404 17.94 -7.02 -5.10
CA GLU A 404 18.12 -6.33 -3.82
C GLU A 404 16.79 -5.98 -3.14
N ASN A 405 15.67 -6.10 -3.84
CA ASN A 405 14.31 -5.97 -3.30
C ASN A 405 13.83 -7.21 -2.55
N VAL A 406 14.50 -8.36 -2.71
CA VAL A 406 14.11 -9.62 -2.06
C VAL A 406 14.43 -9.58 -0.56
N SER A 407 13.43 -9.90 0.26
CA SER A 407 13.51 -9.87 1.73
C SER A 407 14.57 -10.84 2.27
N LEU A 408 15.00 -10.62 3.52
CA LEU A 408 15.93 -11.54 4.19
C LEU A 408 15.30 -12.88 4.60
N GLY A 409 13.97 -12.99 4.54
CA GLY A 409 13.22 -14.16 4.96
C GLY A 409 12.16 -13.83 5.99
N TYR A 410 11.79 -14.84 6.78
CA TYR A 410 10.74 -14.76 7.78
C TYR A 410 11.32 -14.64 9.20
N TYR A 411 10.75 -13.73 9.98
CA TYR A 411 11.13 -13.49 11.36
C TYR A 411 10.90 -14.74 12.22
N LYS A 412 11.95 -15.23 12.88
CA LYS A 412 11.93 -16.42 13.75
C LYS A 412 11.43 -17.73 13.09
N ILE A 413 11.37 -17.81 11.75
CA ILE A 413 10.96 -19.02 11.02
C ILE A 413 12.06 -19.44 10.02
N PRO A 414 13.19 -19.99 10.50
CA PRO A 414 14.36 -20.28 9.67
C PRO A 414 14.13 -21.39 8.63
N GLU A 415 13.32 -22.40 8.96
CA GLU A 415 13.08 -23.52 8.03
C GLU A 415 12.27 -23.07 6.81
N LYS A 416 11.18 -22.31 7.03
CA LYS A 416 10.42 -21.72 5.92
C LYS A 416 11.25 -20.70 5.13
N THR A 417 12.15 -19.98 5.81
CA THR A 417 13.08 -19.07 5.14
C THR A 417 14.01 -19.82 4.17
N LYS A 418 14.57 -20.98 4.57
CA LYS A 418 15.43 -21.79 3.69
C LYS A 418 14.65 -22.45 2.54
N GLU A 419 13.39 -22.77 2.77
CA GLU A 419 12.49 -23.33 1.75
C GLU A 419 12.21 -22.31 0.65
N ASP A 420 11.84 -21.08 1.03
CA ASP A 420 11.33 -20.08 0.09
C ASP A 420 12.43 -19.17 -0.45
N PHE A 421 13.55 -19.00 0.27
CA PHE A 421 14.65 -18.10 -0.11
C PHE A 421 15.98 -18.85 -0.23
N TYR A 422 16.81 -18.41 -1.18
CA TYR A 422 18.17 -18.91 -1.32
C TYR A 422 19.09 -17.85 -1.93
N THR A 423 20.38 -17.95 -1.64
CA THR A 423 21.41 -17.10 -2.26
C THR A 423 22.11 -17.86 -3.36
N LYS A 424 22.25 -17.24 -4.54
CA LYS A 424 23.03 -17.78 -5.66
C LYS A 424 23.78 -16.63 -6.33
N ASP A 425 25.08 -16.83 -6.55
CA ASP A 425 25.97 -15.85 -7.22
C ASP A 425 25.93 -14.45 -6.55
N GLY A 426 25.90 -14.43 -5.21
CA GLY A 426 25.83 -13.20 -4.41
C GLY A 426 24.47 -12.48 -4.45
N LYS A 427 23.44 -13.09 -5.04
CA LYS A 427 22.09 -12.53 -5.16
C LYS A 427 21.08 -13.37 -4.37
N GLN A 428 20.20 -12.69 -3.64
CA GLN A 428 19.07 -13.28 -2.94
C GLN A 428 17.96 -13.58 -3.95
N TRP A 429 17.39 -14.78 -3.90
CA TRP A 429 16.28 -15.24 -4.72
C TRP A 429 15.13 -15.74 -3.85
N PHE A 430 13.91 -15.60 -4.35
CA PHE A 430 12.67 -16.00 -3.71
C PHE A 430 11.80 -16.83 -4.66
N ARG A 431 11.31 -17.97 -4.16
CA ARG A 431 10.31 -18.83 -4.80
C ARG A 431 8.92 -18.29 -4.47
N THR A 432 8.22 -17.74 -5.46
CA THR A 432 6.99 -16.98 -5.17
C THR A 432 5.80 -17.86 -4.86
N GLY A 433 5.81 -19.12 -5.29
CA GLY A 433 4.62 -19.96 -5.33
C GLY A 433 3.58 -19.54 -6.38
N ASP A 434 3.86 -18.51 -7.18
CA ASP A 434 2.97 -18.02 -8.24
C ASP A 434 3.42 -18.54 -9.61
N ILE A 435 2.46 -18.94 -10.43
CA ILE A 435 2.71 -19.37 -11.80
C ILE A 435 2.63 -18.18 -12.75
N GLY A 436 3.61 -18.07 -13.64
CA GLY A 436 3.65 -17.05 -14.68
C GLY A 436 3.90 -17.62 -16.07
N GLU A 437 3.51 -16.86 -17.07
CA GLU A 437 3.94 -17.02 -18.46
C GLU A 437 4.74 -15.79 -18.91
N ILE A 438 5.84 -16.02 -19.65
CA ILE A 438 6.66 -14.94 -20.22
C ILE A 438 6.33 -14.78 -21.71
N HIS A 439 5.98 -13.57 -22.11
CA HIS A 439 5.70 -13.23 -23.51
C HIS A 439 6.98 -12.78 -24.27
N PRO A 440 6.97 -12.79 -25.62
CA PRO A 440 8.13 -12.42 -26.44
C PRO A 440 8.63 -10.98 -26.25
N ASP A 441 7.79 -10.09 -25.73
CA ASP A 441 8.14 -8.70 -25.38
C ASP A 441 8.76 -8.57 -23.98
N GLY A 442 9.00 -9.69 -23.29
CA GLY A 442 9.53 -9.73 -21.93
C GLY A 442 8.50 -9.45 -20.83
N CYS A 443 7.24 -9.20 -21.19
CA CYS A 443 6.16 -9.00 -20.23
C CYS A 443 5.68 -10.32 -19.63
N ILE A 444 5.29 -10.27 -18.36
CA ILE A 444 4.80 -11.42 -17.61
C ILE A 444 3.29 -11.34 -17.48
N LYS A 445 2.64 -12.50 -17.53
CA LYS A 445 1.25 -12.69 -17.12
C LYS A 445 1.20 -13.73 -16.01
N ILE A 446 0.50 -13.40 -14.93
CA ILE A 446 0.22 -14.32 -13.83
C ILE A 446 -0.94 -15.22 -14.25
N ILE A 447 -0.85 -16.52 -13.96
CA ILE A 447 -1.84 -17.54 -14.34
C ILE A 447 -2.88 -17.76 -13.24
#